data_AF-B1WXR3-F1
#
_entry.id   AF-B1WXR3-F1
#
_cell.length_a   1.000
_cell.length_b   1.000
_cell.length_c   1.000
_cell.angle_alpha   90.00
_cell.angle_beta   90.00
_cell.angle_gamma   90.00
#
_symmetry.space_group_name_H-M   'P 1'
#
loop_
_entity.id
_entity.type
_entity.pdbx_description
1 polymer ?
#
loop_
_entity_poly.entity_id
_entity_poly.type
_entity_poly.pdbx_seq_one_letter_code
_entity_poly.pdbx_strand_id
1 'polypeptide(L)'
;MQFHPKSCRNEREVESKLIVQYLLPKLGYSSDNWHQEVIYGNIRLDFLTVASKKMKNFSSCVVIEAKHPQENLDHHVRRLGHYLIQTQSFYGVLTNGKEFRIYQRQKDKLKFIFYCQGENLANNISKINALIGKESLSQKFSTSSSLSIPKVSQTSIKESKKLPMKVIAVYHNKGGVGKTTTVVNLAAAFSKKGKRVLVIDLDSQANTTFATGLVKFEDEEFDNIKDCNILHILQSEDFYSIEEVAIKSQFSDPEIHVIPSHIDLMEYEKQLIPIAQSRFILNEKLEKVKDKYDIVLIDTPPSLNLYASIALITADYLIIPSDLKPFANQGLTNVKNFIKQNDGSKRFIKKDSIEVLGILACKISTNARFVQSTLRKRLEVIPQRYQIPMMETVIYDRDDLAKCSEKMQIVGDIEIPEPISVLDFKPNSKSAQEFEILADEILEKIGE
;
A
#
# COMPACT_ATOMS: atom_id res chain seq x y z
N MET A 1 37.40 7.52 -21.51
CA MET A 1 36.34 8.53 -21.71
C MET A 1 35.90 9.08 -20.35
N GLN A 2 35.69 10.39 -20.26
CA GLN A 2 35.11 11.04 -19.09
C GLN A 2 33.60 11.15 -19.32
N PHE A 3 32.79 10.77 -18.32
CA PHE A 3 31.33 10.91 -18.40
C PHE A 3 30.94 12.37 -18.17
N HIS A 4 30.00 12.87 -18.97
CA HIS A 4 29.44 14.21 -18.82
C HIS A 4 27.92 14.10 -18.63
N PRO A 5 27.37 14.43 -17.44
CA PRO A 5 25.94 14.34 -17.15
C PRO A 5 25.03 15.04 -18.16
N LYS A 6 25.48 16.20 -18.68
CA LYS A 6 24.75 17.00 -19.68
C LYS A 6 24.54 16.28 -21.02
N SER A 7 25.19 15.14 -21.22
CA SER A 7 25.04 14.29 -22.42
C SER A 7 23.85 13.34 -22.36
N CYS A 8 23.17 13.22 -21.21
CA CYS A 8 21.98 12.39 -21.03
C CYS A 8 20.72 13.27 -21.03
N ARG A 9 19.80 12.99 -21.96
CA ARG A 9 18.52 13.69 -22.13
C ARG A 9 17.33 12.86 -21.67
N ASN A 10 17.49 11.54 -21.57
CA ASN A 10 16.46 10.60 -21.14
C ASN A 10 17.06 9.43 -20.37
N GLU A 11 16.21 8.58 -19.80
CA GLU A 11 16.60 7.42 -18.98
C GLU A 11 17.51 6.43 -19.74
N ARG A 12 17.14 6.06 -20.98
CA ARG A 12 17.97 5.17 -21.83
C ARG A 12 19.38 5.70 -22.06
N GLU A 13 19.57 7.01 -22.14
CA GLU A 13 20.90 7.61 -22.25
C GLU A 13 21.68 7.57 -20.94
N VAL A 14 21.01 7.62 -19.78
CA VAL A 14 21.65 7.37 -18.47
C VAL A 14 22.11 5.91 -18.43
N GLU A 15 21.24 4.96 -18.76
CA GLU A 15 21.58 3.54 -18.82
C GLU A 15 22.79 3.26 -19.73
N SER A 16 22.69 3.66 -21.00
CA SER A 16 23.70 3.33 -22.01
C SER A 16 25.01 4.09 -21.82
N LYS A 17 24.98 5.41 -21.59
CA LYS A 17 26.20 6.24 -21.54
C LYS A 17 26.85 6.25 -20.15
N LEU A 18 26.08 6.31 -19.07
CA LEU A 18 26.62 6.31 -17.72
C LEU A 18 26.87 4.88 -17.23
N ILE A 19 25.85 4.03 -17.19
CA ILE A 19 25.98 2.73 -16.52
C ILE A 19 26.84 1.78 -17.37
N VAL A 20 26.42 1.51 -18.61
CA VAL A 20 27.05 0.50 -19.47
C VAL A 20 28.42 0.94 -19.98
N GLN A 21 28.53 2.13 -20.58
CA GLN A 21 29.77 2.56 -21.23
C GLN A 21 30.83 3.09 -20.25
N TYR A 22 30.45 3.63 -19.10
CA TYR A 22 31.38 4.31 -18.18
C TYR A 22 31.55 3.59 -16.85
N LEU A 23 30.46 3.36 -16.11
CA LEU A 23 30.51 2.91 -14.72
C LEU A 23 30.93 1.44 -14.60
N LEU A 24 30.22 0.53 -15.27
CA LEU A 24 30.45 -0.91 -15.15
C LEU A 24 31.90 -1.33 -15.49
N PRO A 25 32.51 -0.85 -16.60
CA PRO A 25 33.90 -1.17 -16.90
C PRO A 25 34.88 -0.65 -15.85
N LYS A 26 34.63 0.55 -15.30
CA LYS A 26 35.47 1.16 -14.25
C LYS A 26 35.35 0.46 -12.90
N LEU A 27 34.26 -0.24 -12.65
CA LEU A 27 34.04 -1.07 -11.45
C LEU A 27 34.48 -2.53 -11.64
N GLY A 28 35.04 -2.87 -12.81
CA GLY A 28 35.57 -4.20 -13.11
C GLY A 28 34.53 -5.22 -13.57
N TYR A 29 33.30 -4.80 -13.90
CA TYR A 29 32.28 -5.69 -14.45
C TYR A 29 32.40 -5.77 -15.98
N SER A 30 32.61 -6.98 -16.51
CA SER A 30 32.50 -7.25 -17.96
C SER A 30 31.06 -7.62 -18.34
N SER A 31 30.77 -7.74 -19.63
CA SER A 31 29.46 -8.15 -20.17
C SER A 31 28.91 -9.44 -19.56
N ASP A 32 29.78 -10.35 -19.07
CA ASP A 32 29.37 -11.61 -18.45
C ASP A 32 29.00 -11.46 -16.97
N ASN A 33 29.11 -10.25 -16.41
CA ASN A 33 28.98 -9.98 -14.98
C ASN A 33 27.91 -8.94 -14.67
N TRP A 34 27.04 -8.64 -15.63
CA TRP A 34 25.85 -7.85 -15.38
C TRP A 34 24.74 -8.23 -16.37
N HIS A 35 23.51 -7.94 -15.97
CA HIS A 35 22.31 -8.20 -16.74
C HIS A 35 21.43 -6.95 -16.72
N GLN A 36 20.81 -6.63 -17.86
CA GLN A 36 19.84 -5.53 -17.99
C GLN A 36 18.41 -6.09 -17.91
N GLU A 37 17.47 -5.26 -17.45
CA GLU A 37 16.03 -5.58 -17.43
C GLU A 37 15.72 -6.95 -16.79
N VAL A 38 16.33 -7.20 -15.63
CA VAL A 38 16.26 -8.51 -14.98
C VAL A 38 14.92 -8.68 -14.29
N ILE A 39 14.16 -9.70 -14.71
CA ILE A 39 12.95 -10.13 -14.02
C ILE A 39 13.37 -11.12 -12.92
N TYR A 40 13.09 -10.77 -11.66
CA TYR A 40 13.33 -11.62 -10.50
C TYR A 40 12.04 -11.74 -9.68
N GLY A 41 11.36 -12.89 -9.77
CA GLY A 41 10.03 -13.02 -9.19
C GLY A 41 9.06 -12.02 -9.82
N ASN A 42 8.52 -11.10 -9.01
CA ASN A 42 7.56 -10.07 -9.45
C ASN A 42 8.20 -8.68 -9.69
N ILE A 43 9.52 -8.53 -9.54
CA ILE A 43 10.21 -7.25 -9.74
C ILE A 43 11.03 -7.24 -11.03
N ARG A 44 11.15 -6.06 -11.63
CA ARG A 44 12.00 -5.78 -12.80
C ARG A 44 13.06 -4.78 -12.43
N LEU A 45 14.32 -5.21 -12.50
CA LEU A 45 15.50 -4.38 -12.19
C LEU A 45 16.05 -3.79 -13.48
N ASP A 46 16.49 -2.53 -13.46
CA ASP A 46 17.15 -1.94 -14.63
C ASP A 46 18.48 -2.67 -14.90
N PHE A 47 19.30 -2.85 -13.85
CA PHE A 47 20.56 -3.57 -13.92
C PHE A 47 20.85 -4.38 -12.66
N LEU A 48 21.39 -5.57 -12.85
CA LEU A 48 21.95 -6.41 -11.79
C LEU A 48 23.38 -6.81 -12.13
N THR A 49 24.33 -6.45 -11.27
CA THR A 49 25.74 -6.87 -11.41
C THR A 49 26.04 -8.09 -10.55
N VAL A 50 26.98 -8.94 -10.97
CA VAL A 50 27.36 -10.18 -10.30
C VAL A 50 28.86 -10.19 -10.05
N ALA A 51 29.28 -10.05 -8.79
CA ALA A 51 30.71 -10.03 -8.47
C ALA A 51 31.34 -11.43 -8.45
N SER A 52 30.60 -12.46 -8.06
CA SER A 52 31.09 -13.85 -7.94
C SER A 52 30.26 -14.85 -8.77
N LYS A 53 30.93 -15.71 -9.53
CA LYS A 53 30.30 -16.74 -10.40
C LYS A 53 29.57 -17.86 -9.64
N LYS A 54 29.65 -17.92 -8.30
CA LYS A 54 28.84 -18.88 -7.51
C LYS A 54 27.39 -18.38 -7.46
N MET A 55 26.61 -18.76 -8.48
CA MET A 55 25.20 -18.39 -8.76
C MET A 55 24.19 -18.51 -7.62
N LYS A 56 24.58 -18.98 -6.42
CA LYS A 56 23.65 -19.19 -5.30
C LYS A 56 23.65 -18.06 -4.26
N ASN A 57 24.48 -17.02 -4.40
CA ASN A 57 24.54 -15.96 -3.41
C ASN A 57 24.53 -14.55 -4.03
N PHE A 58 23.33 -13.98 -4.18
CA PHE A 58 23.09 -12.62 -4.67
C PHE A 58 23.54 -11.52 -3.69
N SER A 59 24.04 -11.87 -2.50
CA SER A 59 24.65 -10.89 -1.58
C SER A 59 25.85 -10.15 -2.19
N SER A 60 26.53 -10.78 -3.15
CA SER A 60 27.66 -10.21 -3.90
C SER A 60 27.22 -9.40 -5.14
N CYS A 61 25.91 -9.18 -5.31
CA CYS A 61 25.36 -8.40 -6.42
C CYS A 61 25.11 -6.94 -6.02
N VAL A 62 25.11 -6.07 -7.02
CA VAL A 62 24.67 -4.68 -6.90
C VAL A 62 23.48 -4.46 -7.83
N VAL A 63 22.37 -4.01 -7.26
CA VAL A 63 21.21 -3.54 -8.03
C VAL A 63 21.48 -2.09 -8.41
N ILE A 64 21.32 -1.74 -9.69
CA ILE A 64 21.51 -0.37 -10.17
C ILE A 64 20.23 0.06 -10.87
N GLU A 65 19.63 1.15 -10.39
CA GLU A 65 18.45 1.78 -10.97
C GLU A 65 18.82 3.10 -11.65
N ALA A 66 18.41 3.24 -12.91
CA ALA A 66 18.56 4.44 -13.70
C ALA A 66 17.22 5.15 -13.79
N LYS A 67 17.23 6.48 -13.74
CA LYS A 67 16.02 7.29 -13.91
C LYS A 67 16.26 8.43 -14.87
N HIS A 68 15.17 8.99 -15.41
CA HIS A 68 15.24 10.15 -16.29
C HIS A 68 15.98 11.35 -15.62
N PRO A 69 16.79 12.15 -16.34
CA PRO A 69 17.57 13.28 -15.77
C PRO A 69 16.78 14.42 -15.09
N GLN A 70 15.45 14.37 -15.14
CA GLN A 70 14.54 15.33 -14.50
C GLN A 70 13.80 14.71 -13.30
N GLU A 71 13.91 13.40 -13.10
CA GLU A 71 13.29 12.70 -11.97
C GLU A 71 14.02 13.01 -10.67
N ASN A 72 13.24 13.18 -9.60
CA ASN A 72 13.76 13.23 -8.25
C ASN A 72 14.08 11.81 -7.78
N LEU A 73 15.34 11.57 -7.36
CA LEU A 73 15.76 10.25 -6.91
C LEU A 73 15.12 9.82 -5.59
N ASP A 74 14.65 10.74 -4.75
CA ASP A 74 14.03 10.39 -3.47
C ASP A 74 12.79 9.49 -3.64
N HIS A 75 12.04 9.69 -4.72
CA HIS A 75 10.85 8.90 -5.05
C HIS A 75 11.16 7.42 -5.30
N HIS A 76 12.41 7.08 -5.64
CA HIS A 76 12.81 5.73 -6.06
C HIS A 76 13.59 4.98 -4.96
N VAL A 77 13.85 5.60 -3.80
CA VAL A 77 14.64 5.00 -2.71
C VAL A 77 13.92 3.80 -2.11
N ARG A 78 12.61 3.93 -1.84
CA ARG A 78 11.82 2.83 -1.26
C ARG A 78 11.77 1.62 -2.18
N ARG A 79 11.59 1.84 -3.48
CA ARG A 79 11.62 0.82 -4.53
C ARG A 79 12.97 0.10 -4.58
N LEU A 80 14.07 0.84 -4.58
CA LEU A 80 15.41 0.26 -4.46
C LEU A 80 15.55 -0.60 -3.19
N GLY A 81 14.98 -0.16 -2.07
CA GLY A 81 14.98 -0.91 -0.81
C GLY A 81 14.30 -2.25 -0.93
N HIS A 82 13.13 -2.27 -1.57
CA HIS A 82 12.40 -3.50 -1.87
C HIS A 82 13.24 -4.44 -2.76
N TYR A 83 13.89 -3.90 -3.78
CA TYR A 83 14.75 -4.67 -4.68
C TYR A 83 15.93 -5.33 -3.95
N LEU A 84 16.60 -4.59 -3.06
CA LEU A 84 17.70 -5.15 -2.26
C LEU A 84 17.23 -6.24 -1.29
N ILE A 85 16.03 -6.13 -0.73
CA ILE A 85 15.45 -7.15 0.14
C ILE A 85 15.13 -8.42 -0.66
N GLN A 86 14.39 -8.29 -1.77
CA GLN A 86 13.98 -9.43 -2.58
C GLN A 86 15.17 -10.17 -3.20
N THR A 87 16.14 -9.44 -3.73
CA THR A 87 17.35 -10.04 -4.32
C THR A 87 18.37 -10.45 -3.27
N GLN A 88 18.15 -10.14 -1.98
CA GLN A 88 19.13 -10.28 -0.90
C GLN A 88 20.46 -9.50 -1.12
N SER A 89 20.52 -8.60 -2.10
CA SER A 89 21.68 -7.76 -2.39
C SER A 89 21.98 -6.81 -1.21
N PHE A 90 23.26 -6.55 -0.94
CA PHE A 90 23.67 -5.64 0.14
C PHE A 90 23.78 -4.19 -0.31
N TYR A 91 24.03 -3.95 -1.60
CA TYR A 91 24.26 -2.62 -2.13
C TYR A 91 23.34 -2.33 -3.30
N GLY A 92 22.82 -1.11 -3.31
CA GLY A 92 22.01 -0.57 -4.39
C GLY A 92 22.56 0.77 -4.85
N VAL A 93 22.44 1.04 -6.14
CA VAL A 93 22.80 2.33 -6.74
C VAL A 93 21.54 2.94 -7.35
N LEU A 94 21.39 4.24 -7.18
CA LEU A 94 20.34 5.01 -7.81
C LEU A 94 20.94 6.23 -8.49
N THR A 95 20.63 6.45 -9.76
CA THR A 95 21.16 7.58 -10.53
C THR A 95 20.21 8.08 -11.60
N ASN A 96 20.16 9.40 -11.79
CA ASN A 96 19.50 10.05 -12.92
C ASN A 96 20.52 10.70 -13.88
N GLY A 97 21.80 10.32 -13.78
CA GLY A 97 22.90 10.93 -14.51
C GLY A 97 23.45 12.22 -13.90
N LYS A 98 22.61 13.06 -13.28
CA LYS A 98 23.03 14.28 -12.55
C LYS A 98 23.45 13.98 -11.12
N GLU A 99 22.81 13.02 -10.49
CA GLU A 99 23.12 12.56 -9.14
C GLU A 99 23.46 11.07 -9.15
N PHE A 100 24.36 10.68 -8.28
CA PHE A 100 24.75 9.29 -8.09
C PHE A 100 24.75 8.98 -6.59
N ARG A 101 23.91 8.02 -6.19
CA ARG A 101 23.67 7.65 -4.79
C ARG A 101 23.92 6.15 -4.61
N ILE A 102 24.58 5.77 -3.51
CA ILE A 102 24.74 4.37 -3.12
C ILE A 102 24.08 4.16 -1.77
N TYR A 103 23.27 3.10 -1.69
CA TYR A 103 22.60 2.64 -0.48
C TYR A 103 23.14 1.27 -0.08
N GLN A 104 23.22 1.04 1.22
CA GLN A 104 23.54 -0.24 1.81
C GLN A 104 22.31 -0.76 2.57
N ARG A 105 21.91 -1.99 2.31
CA ARG A 105 20.88 -2.66 3.10
C ARG A 105 21.43 -3.08 4.46
N GLN A 106 20.76 -2.68 5.53
CA GLN A 106 21.04 -3.08 6.90
C GLN A 106 19.76 -3.66 7.52
N LYS A 107 19.68 -4.99 7.61
CA LYS A 107 18.45 -5.73 7.96
C LYS A 107 17.29 -5.31 7.04
N ASP A 108 16.30 -4.59 7.58
CA ASP A 108 15.09 -4.13 6.89
C ASP A 108 15.11 -2.64 6.53
N LYS A 109 16.25 -1.95 6.72
CA LYS A 109 16.41 -0.52 6.39
C LYS A 109 17.47 -0.31 5.32
N LEU A 110 17.30 0.74 4.52
CA LEU A 110 18.35 1.27 3.66
C LEU A 110 19.13 2.35 4.40
N LYS A 111 20.46 2.23 4.38
CA LYS A 111 21.37 3.27 4.82
C LYS A 111 21.97 3.96 3.59
N PHE A 112 21.78 5.26 3.48
CA PHE A 112 22.51 6.07 2.50
C PHE A 112 23.98 6.15 2.91
N ILE A 113 24.89 5.74 2.01
CA ILE A 113 26.32 5.61 2.34
C ILE A 113 27.25 6.43 1.44
N PHE A 114 26.76 6.88 0.28
CA PHE A 114 27.58 7.67 -0.62
C PHE A 114 26.72 8.50 -1.56
N TYR A 115 27.19 9.72 -1.85
CA TYR A 115 26.65 10.57 -2.89
C TYR A 115 27.73 11.39 -3.57
N CYS A 116 27.54 11.59 -4.87
CA CYS A 116 28.20 12.66 -5.60
C CYS A 116 27.31 13.18 -6.73
N GLN A 117 27.56 14.42 -7.12
CA GLN A 117 27.11 14.93 -8.41
C GLN A 117 27.75 14.14 -9.55
N GLY A 118 27.01 13.96 -10.64
CA GLY A 118 27.43 13.17 -11.80
C GLY A 118 28.68 13.74 -12.46
N GLU A 119 28.88 15.07 -12.39
CA GLU A 119 30.09 15.73 -12.89
C GLU A 119 31.34 15.30 -12.10
N ASN A 120 31.15 14.88 -10.84
CA ASN A 120 32.18 14.46 -9.91
C ASN A 120 32.36 12.93 -9.84
N LEU A 121 31.67 12.15 -10.68
CA LEU A 121 31.82 10.68 -10.74
C LEU A 121 33.26 10.27 -11.00
N ALA A 122 33.94 10.95 -11.94
CA ALA A 122 35.32 10.64 -12.28
C ALA A 122 36.28 10.81 -11.09
N ASN A 123 36.08 11.86 -10.30
CA ASN A 123 36.91 12.18 -9.13
C ASN A 123 36.65 11.19 -7.97
N ASN A 124 35.48 10.58 -7.92
CA ASN A 124 35.09 9.67 -6.86
C ASN A 124 35.14 8.18 -7.26
N ILE A 125 35.58 7.86 -8.47
CA ILE A 125 35.52 6.48 -8.98
C ILE A 125 36.26 5.49 -8.08
N SER A 126 37.41 5.86 -7.51
CA SER A 126 38.16 5.00 -6.59
C SER A 126 37.37 4.70 -5.31
N LYS A 127 36.62 5.68 -4.78
CA LYS A 127 35.74 5.50 -3.60
C LYS A 127 34.56 4.60 -3.94
N ILE A 128 33.92 4.83 -5.09
CA ILE A 128 32.81 4.01 -5.58
C ILE A 128 33.27 2.56 -5.78
N ASN A 129 34.44 2.35 -6.38
CA ASN A 129 35.03 1.03 -6.59
C ASN A 129 35.34 0.30 -5.27
N ALA A 130 35.80 1.02 -4.24
CA ALA A 130 36.00 0.44 -2.90
C ALA A 130 34.68 -0.01 -2.23
N LEU A 131 33.55 0.65 -2.56
CA LEU A 131 32.24 0.30 -2.04
C LEU A 131 31.62 -0.89 -2.78
N ILE A 132 31.47 -0.76 -4.10
CA ILE A 132 30.62 -1.64 -4.95
C ILE A 132 31.36 -2.28 -6.14
N GLY A 133 32.69 -2.12 -6.20
CA GLY A 133 33.53 -2.74 -7.22
C GLY A 133 33.53 -4.26 -7.15
N LYS A 134 33.70 -4.91 -8.31
CA LYS A 134 33.67 -6.37 -8.42
C LYS A 134 34.66 -7.06 -7.48
N GLU A 135 35.92 -6.62 -7.47
CA GLU A 135 36.95 -7.20 -6.60
C GLU A 135 36.67 -6.94 -5.12
N SER A 136 36.29 -5.70 -4.79
CA SER A 136 35.93 -5.28 -3.43
C SER A 136 34.80 -6.14 -2.85
N LEU A 137 33.74 -6.39 -3.63
CA LEU A 137 32.63 -7.24 -3.21
C LEU A 137 33.02 -8.72 -3.17
N SER A 138 33.77 -9.19 -4.15
CA SER A 138 34.26 -10.58 -4.17
C SER A 138 35.09 -10.89 -2.93
N GLN A 139 35.96 -9.99 -2.50
CA GLN A 139 36.75 -10.12 -1.28
C GLN A 139 35.85 -10.08 -0.02
N LYS A 140 34.97 -9.07 0.09
CA LYS A 140 34.03 -8.92 1.22
C LYS A 140 33.15 -10.16 1.44
N PHE A 141 32.75 -10.85 0.36
CA PHE A 141 31.86 -12.00 0.42
C PHE A 141 32.56 -13.36 0.17
N SER A 142 33.90 -13.38 0.09
CA SER A 142 34.69 -14.62 -0.01
C SER A 142 34.86 -15.35 1.33
N THR A 143 34.71 -14.65 2.46
CA THR A 143 34.95 -15.14 3.82
C THR A 143 33.70 -15.61 4.57
N SER A 144 32.52 -15.61 3.95
CA SER A 144 31.35 -16.24 4.56
C SER A 144 31.45 -17.76 4.43
N SER A 145 32.11 -18.37 5.42
CA SER A 145 32.09 -19.81 5.68
C SER A 145 30.67 -20.35 5.61
N SER A 146 30.54 -21.51 4.97
CA SER A 146 29.38 -22.38 4.90
C SER A 146 28.53 -22.39 6.18
N LEU A 147 27.43 -21.64 6.19
CA LEU A 147 26.27 -22.00 6.98
C LEU A 147 25.47 -23.00 6.14
N SER A 148 25.61 -24.27 6.49
CA SER A 148 24.72 -25.33 6.03
C SER A 148 23.29 -24.94 6.39
N ILE A 149 22.49 -24.65 5.38
CA ILE A 149 21.03 -24.56 5.49
C ILE A 149 20.58 -25.93 6.04
N PRO A 150 19.88 -26.02 7.19
CA PRO A 150 19.28 -27.28 7.58
C PRO A 150 18.33 -27.69 6.46
N LYS A 151 18.49 -28.91 5.93
CA LYS A 151 17.51 -29.52 5.03
C LYS A 151 16.17 -29.45 5.75
N VAL A 152 15.33 -28.49 5.37
CA VAL A 152 13.91 -28.54 5.68
C VAL A 152 13.42 -29.79 4.96
N SER A 153 13.19 -30.83 5.75
CA SER A 153 12.42 -31.99 5.32
C SER A 153 11.18 -31.44 4.63
N GLN A 154 10.97 -31.86 3.38
CA GLN A 154 9.67 -31.75 2.71
C GLN A 154 8.69 -32.63 3.49
N THR A 155 8.28 -32.17 4.67
CA THR A 155 6.98 -32.50 5.21
C THR A 155 6.01 -31.82 4.29
N SER A 156 5.36 -32.62 3.45
CA SER A 156 4.15 -32.30 2.73
C SER A 156 3.17 -31.59 3.66
N ILE A 157 3.22 -30.26 3.69
CA ILE A 157 2.17 -29.44 4.25
C ILE A 157 1.01 -29.70 3.31
N LYS A 158 0.00 -30.43 3.81
CA LYS A 158 -1.30 -30.54 3.15
C LYS A 158 -1.70 -29.13 2.74
N GLU A 159 -1.87 -28.88 1.45
CA GLU A 159 -2.45 -27.65 0.94
C GLU A 159 -3.78 -27.43 1.66
N SER A 160 -3.78 -26.62 2.71
CA SER A 160 -5.00 -26.07 3.26
C SER A 160 -5.60 -25.25 2.13
N LYS A 161 -6.78 -25.65 1.67
CA LYS A 161 -7.56 -24.97 0.64
C LYS A 161 -7.60 -23.47 1.00
N LYS A 162 -6.76 -22.66 0.36
CA LYS A 162 -6.66 -21.23 0.64
C LYS A 162 -7.99 -20.61 0.22
N LEU A 163 -8.69 -19.99 1.17
CA LEU A 163 -9.90 -19.25 0.87
C LEU A 163 -9.55 -18.07 -0.06
N PRO A 164 -10.41 -17.75 -1.03
CA PRO A 164 -10.14 -16.66 -1.96
C PRO A 164 -10.19 -15.32 -1.22
N MET A 165 -9.22 -14.45 -1.49
CA MET A 165 -9.19 -13.06 -1.02
C MET A 165 -10.53 -12.37 -1.28
N LYS A 166 -11.06 -11.67 -0.27
CA LYS A 166 -12.33 -10.94 -0.34
C LYS A 166 -12.08 -9.45 -0.32
N VAL A 167 -12.59 -8.72 -1.31
CA VAL A 167 -12.45 -7.26 -1.39
C VAL A 167 -13.77 -6.59 -1.00
N ILE A 168 -13.73 -5.78 0.04
CA ILE A 168 -14.90 -5.11 0.62
C ILE A 168 -14.71 -3.60 0.52
N ALA A 169 -15.56 -2.92 -0.25
CA ALA A 169 -15.62 -1.46 -0.26
C ALA A 169 -16.55 -0.95 0.83
N VAL A 170 -16.19 0.19 1.42
CA VAL A 170 -17.05 0.94 2.34
C VAL A 170 -17.40 2.27 1.69
N TYR A 171 -18.64 2.40 1.18
CA TYR A 171 -19.03 3.54 0.34
C TYR A 171 -20.36 4.19 0.73
N HIS A 172 -20.35 5.52 0.69
CA HIS A 172 -21.53 6.38 0.70
C HIS A 172 -21.14 7.76 0.16
N ASN A 173 -21.94 8.31 -0.75
CA ASN A 173 -21.76 9.64 -1.33
C ASN A 173 -21.94 10.82 -0.33
N LYS A 174 -22.09 10.55 0.97
CA LYS A 174 -22.23 11.55 2.03
C LYS A 174 -21.00 11.53 2.92
N GLY A 175 -20.48 12.71 3.26
CA GLY A 175 -19.41 12.89 4.24
C GLY A 175 -19.87 12.60 5.67
N GLY A 176 -18.94 12.20 6.53
CA GLY A 176 -19.17 12.14 7.98
C GLY A 176 -20.12 11.05 8.49
N VAL A 177 -20.46 10.06 7.66
CA VAL A 177 -21.32 8.91 8.02
C VAL A 177 -20.58 7.75 8.70
N GLY A 178 -19.26 7.85 8.85
CA GLY A 178 -18.44 6.85 9.55
C GLY A 178 -17.69 5.84 8.65
N LYS A 179 -17.42 6.17 7.38
CA LYS A 179 -16.68 5.28 6.43
C LYS A 179 -15.29 4.89 6.95
N THR A 180 -14.39 5.85 7.09
CA THR A 180 -13.04 5.67 7.63
C THR A 180 -13.03 4.96 8.98
N THR A 181 -13.85 5.42 9.93
CA THR A 181 -13.97 4.79 11.26
C THR A 181 -14.38 3.32 11.17
N THR A 182 -15.30 2.99 10.25
CA THR A 182 -15.70 1.62 9.98
C THR A 182 -14.54 0.82 9.41
N VAL A 183 -13.87 1.34 8.38
CA VAL A 183 -12.76 0.66 7.70
C VAL A 183 -11.63 0.31 8.67
N VAL A 184 -11.12 1.28 9.43
CA VAL A 184 -9.93 1.04 10.26
C VAL A 184 -10.21 0.09 11.44
N ASN A 185 -11.36 0.23 12.10
CA ASN A 185 -11.69 -0.65 13.23
C ASN A 185 -12.17 -2.03 12.79
N LEU A 186 -12.83 -2.13 11.62
CA LEU A 186 -13.16 -3.43 11.03
C LEU A 186 -11.88 -4.17 10.59
N ALA A 187 -10.89 -3.45 10.06
CA ALA A 187 -9.58 -4.02 9.73
C ALA A 187 -8.88 -4.62 10.96
N ALA A 188 -8.88 -3.89 12.08
CA ALA A 188 -8.37 -4.37 13.35
C ALA A 188 -9.14 -5.61 13.86
N ALA A 189 -10.47 -5.61 13.77
CA ALA A 189 -11.31 -6.76 14.14
C ALA A 189 -11.01 -8.01 13.31
N PHE A 190 -10.88 -7.88 11.99
CA PHE A 190 -10.48 -9.01 11.12
C PHE A 190 -9.05 -9.49 11.43
N SER A 191 -8.11 -8.58 11.67
CA SER A 191 -6.73 -8.92 12.05
C SER A 191 -6.69 -9.75 13.34
N LYS A 192 -7.45 -9.34 14.37
CA LYS A 192 -7.59 -10.08 15.63
C LYS A 192 -8.27 -11.44 15.47
N LYS A 193 -9.11 -11.61 14.45
CA LYS A 193 -9.68 -12.91 14.06
C LYS A 193 -8.74 -13.74 13.17
N GLY A 194 -7.46 -13.35 13.06
CA GLY A 194 -6.41 -14.09 12.36
C GLY A 194 -6.41 -13.91 10.84
N LYS A 195 -7.16 -12.95 10.30
CA LYS A 195 -7.16 -12.64 8.85
C LYS A 195 -5.97 -11.74 8.52
N ARG A 196 -5.35 -11.95 7.36
CA ARG A 196 -4.33 -11.05 6.81
C ARG A 196 -5.02 -9.90 6.09
N VAL A 197 -4.94 -8.70 6.66
CA VAL A 197 -5.75 -7.55 6.21
C VAL A 197 -4.92 -6.51 5.46
N LEU A 198 -5.44 -6.07 4.32
CA LEU A 198 -4.99 -4.89 3.59
C LEU A 198 -6.08 -3.81 3.63
N VAL A 199 -5.72 -2.60 4.02
CA VAL A 199 -6.57 -1.41 3.91
C VAL A 199 -6.07 -0.54 2.76
N ILE A 200 -6.98 0.01 1.96
CA ILE A 200 -6.66 0.90 0.85
C ILE A 200 -7.43 2.21 1.04
N ASP A 201 -6.70 3.31 1.17
CA ASP A 201 -7.27 4.65 1.24
C ASP A 201 -7.37 5.24 -0.17
N LEU A 202 -8.58 5.47 -0.67
CA LEU A 202 -8.85 6.14 -1.96
C LEU A 202 -9.40 7.57 -1.79
N ASP A 203 -9.43 8.10 -0.56
CA ASP A 203 -9.88 9.47 -0.32
C ASP A 203 -8.67 10.41 -0.30
N SER A 204 -8.68 11.44 -1.14
CA SER A 204 -7.67 12.51 -1.14
C SER A 204 -7.51 13.23 0.21
N GLN A 205 -8.50 13.15 1.11
CA GLN A 205 -8.38 13.66 2.48
C GLN A 205 -7.46 12.80 3.37
N ALA A 206 -7.10 11.61 2.90
CA ALA A 206 -6.18 10.68 3.55
C ALA A 206 -6.55 10.31 5.00
N ASN A 207 -7.85 10.38 5.36
CA ASN A 207 -8.31 10.16 6.73
C ASN A 207 -7.95 8.76 7.27
N THR A 208 -7.99 7.73 6.42
CA THR A 208 -7.56 6.37 6.81
C THR A 208 -6.05 6.34 7.03
N THR A 209 -5.28 7.01 6.18
CA THR A 209 -3.83 7.14 6.30
C THR A 209 -3.42 7.80 7.62
N PHE A 210 -4.08 8.90 8.00
CA PHE A 210 -3.88 9.54 9.31
C PHE A 210 -4.34 8.65 10.47
N ALA A 211 -5.55 8.11 10.39
CA ALA A 211 -6.13 7.29 11.46
C ALA A 211 -5.34 6.02 11.74
N THR A 212 -4.55 5.53 10.79
CA THR A 212 -3.68 4.37 10.94
C THR A 212 -2.24 4.74 11.35
N GLY A 213 -1.99 6.00 11.71
CA GLY A 213 -0.72 6.45 12.28
C GLY A 213 0.44 6.47 11.28
N LEU A 214 0.15 6.56 9.98
CA LEU A 214 1.19 6.56 8.94
C LEU A 214 1.83 7.93 8.71
N VAL A 215 1.13 9.02 9.00
CA VAL A 215 1.64 10.38 8.85
C VAL A 215 2.31 10.84 10.15
N LYS A 216 3.54 11.34 10.05
CA LYS A 216 4.28 11.93 11.17
C LYS A 216 4.51 13.40 10.89
N PHE A 217 3.88 14.27 11.68
CA PHE A 217 3.73 15.71 11.40
C PHE A 217 5.05 16.52 11.36
N GLU A 218 6.18 16.00 11.84
CA GLU A 218 7.40 16.81 12.00
C GLU A 218 8.52 16.53 11.00
N ASP A 219 8.38 15.51 10.14
CA ASP A 219 9.44 15.10 9.20
C ASP A 219 8.91 14.99 7.77
N GLU A 220 8.49 16.10 7.15
CA GLU A 220 8.09 16.13 5.72
C GLU A 220 9.21 15.59 4.79
N GLU A 221 10.49 15.73 5.18
CA GLU A 221 11.62 15.16 4.43
C GLU A 221 11.73 13.62 4.51
N PHE A 222 11.06 12.98 5.48
CA PHE A 222 11.00 11.51 5.61
C PHE A 222 9.62 10.93 5.31
N ASP A 223 8.61 11.78 5.07
CA ASP A 223 7.27 11.33 4.69
C ASP A 223 7.22 10.94 3.22
N ASN A 224 7.51 9.66 2.96
CA ASN A 224 7.45 9.09 1.62
C ASN A 224 6.01 8.84 1.11
N ILE A 225 4.97 9.20 1.87
CA ILE A 225 3.58 8.99 1.45
C ILE A 225 3.29 9.76 0.16
N LYS A 226 3.79 11.00 0.03
CA LYS A 226 3.62 11.80 -1.18
C LYS A 226 4.07 11.06 -2.44
N ASP A 227 5.20 10.35 -2.35
CA ASP A 227 5.85 9.69 -3.49
C ASP A 227 5.56 8.17 -3.54
N CYS A 228 4.80 7.65 -2.56
CA CYS A 228 4.48 6.22 -2.45
C CYS A 228 3.10 6.02 -1.80
N ASN A 229 2.06 6.25 -2.60
CA ASN A 229 0.65 6.10 -2.22
C ASN A 229 -0.17 5.45 -3.34
N ILE A 230 -1.48 5.30 -3.13
CA ILE A 230 -2.41 4.70 -4.08
C ILE A 230 -2.34 5.26 -5.50
N LEU A 231 -2.03 6.55 -5.68
CA LEU A 231 -1.86 7.16 -7.00
C LEU A 231 -0.82 6.42 -7.84
N HIS A 232 0.28 6.02 -7.21
CA HIS A 232 1.41 5.36 -7.86
C HIS A 232 1.08 3.94 -8.32
N ILE A 233 0.10 3.30 -7.67
CA ILE A 233 -0.49 2.04 -8.15
C ILE A 233 -1.40 2.30 -9.36
N LEU A 234 -2.16 3.41 -9.36
CA LEU A 234 -3.18 3.72 -10.37
C LEU A 234 -2.64 4.34 -11.67
N GLN A 235 -1.39 4.82 -11.69
CA GLN A 235 -0.81 5.52 -12.85
C GLN A 235 -0.40 4.57 -14.00
N SER A 236 0.09 3.35 -13.73
CA SER A 236 0.40 2.35 -14.77
C SER A 236 0.75 0.97 -14.21
N GLU A 237 0.59 -0.08 -15.03
CA GLU A 237 0.87 -1.48 -14.69
C GLU A 237 2.33 -1.76 -14.27
N ASP A 238 3.30 -0.94 -14.69
CA ASP A 238 4.74 -1.20 -14.49
C ASP A 238 5.40 -0.37 -13.38
N PHE A 239 4.66 0.58 -12.78
CA PHE A 239 5.25 1.55 -11.86
C PHE A 239 5.43 1.01 -10.44
N TYR A 240 4.33 0.62 -9.77
CA TYR A 240 4.39 0.15 -8.38
C TYR A 240 3.48 -1.06 -8.13
N SER A 241 3.98 -2.03 -7.37
CA SER A 241 3.20 -3.17 -6.87
C SER A 241 2.48 -2.84 -5.56
N ILE A 242 1.50 -3.65 -5.18
CA ILE A 242 0.80 -3.49 -3.88
C ILE A 242 1.81 -3.59 -2.73
N GLU A 243 2.76 -4.51 -2.80
CA GLU A 243 3.74 -4.75 -1.74
C GLU A 243 4.79 -3.66 -1.60
N GLU A 244 5.07 -2.93 -2.68
CA GLU A 244 5.99 -1.80 -2.64
C GLU A 244 5.37 -0.62 -1.89
N VAL A 245 4.06 -0.41 -2.07
CA VAL A 245 3.32 0.73 -1.50
C VAL A 245 2.70 0.42 -0.15
N ALA A 246 2.26 -0.80 0.11
CA ALA A 246 1.67 -1.19 1.39
C ALA A 246 2.66 -1.01 2.55
N ILE A 247 2.20 -0.35 3.61
CA ILE A 247 2.95 -0.07 4.84
C ILE A 247 2.30 -0.83 6.00
N LYS A 248 3.12 -1.41 6.88
CA LYS A 248 2.64 -1.95 8.15
C LYS A 248 2.25 -0.84 9.10
N SER A 249 1.02 -0.87 9.57
CA SER A 249 0.51 0.05 10.59
C SER A 249 0.45 -0.64 11.94
N GLN A 250 0.92 0.07 12.96
CA GLN A 250 0.84 -0.32 14.37
C GLN A 250 -0.49 0.10 15.02
N PHE A 251 -1.45 0.57 14.23
CA PHE A 251 -2.79 0.92 14.69
C PHE A 251 -3.50 -0.24 15.41
N SER A 252 -3.14 -1.48 15.07
CA SER A 252 -3.72 -2.70 15.65
C SER A 252 -2.64 -3.70 16.02
N ASP A 253 -2.89 -4.53 17.02
CA ASP A 253 -2.11 -5.74 17.32
C ASP A 253 -3.00 -7.00 17.22
N PRO A 254 -2.87 -7.85 16.18
CA PRO A 254 -1.80 -7.85 15.17
C PRO A 254 -1.86 -6.69 14.16
N GLU A 255 -0.69 -6.32 13.62
CA GLU A 255 -0.50 -5.25 12.63
C GLU A 255 -1.34 -5.48 11.36
N ILE A 256 -1.81 -4.39 10.76
CA ILE A 256 -2.49 -4.39 9.45
C ILE A 256 -1.60 -3.75 8.39
N HIS A 257 -1.80 -4.10 7.11
CA HIS A 257 -1.17 -3.40 6.00
C HIS A 257 -2.09 -2.31 5.46
N VAL A 258 -1.53 -1.17 5.08
CA VAL A 258 -2.26 -0.01 4.59
C VAL A 258 -1.59 0.54 3.35
N ILE A 259 -2.35 0.78 2.29
CA ILE A 259 -1.95 1.58 1.14
C ILE A 259 -2.44 3.00 1.40
N PRO A 260 -1.52 3.95 1.62
CA PRO A 260 -1.90 5.31 1.98
C PRO A 260 -2.46 6.08 0.77
N SER A 261 -3.09 7.21 1.09
CA SER A 261 -3.54 8.23 0.15
C SER A 261 -2.80 9.55 0.40
N HIS A 262 -2.89 10.47 -0.56
CA HIS A 262 -2.30 11.79 -0.49
C HIS A 262 -3.21 12.83 -1.15
N ILE A 263 -3.08 14.10 -0.76
CA ILE A 263 -3.92 15.19 -1.28
C ILE A 263 -3.81 15.37 -2.80
N ASP A 264 -2.68 14.98 -3.38
CA ASP A 264 -2.42 15.06 -4.83
C ASP A 264 -3.41 14.25 -5.67
N LEU A 265 -4.11 13.26 -5.09
CA LEU A 265 -5.21 12.57 -5.76
C LEU A 265 -6.23 13.57 -6.37
N MET A 266 -6.48 14.72 -5.74
CA MET A 266 -7.39 15.73 -6.29
C MET A 266 -6.95 16.27 -7.65
N GLU A 267 -5.65 16.51 -7.83
CA GLU A 267 -5.10 17.03 -9.08
C GLU A 267 -5.04 15.93 -10.14
N TYR A 268 -4.57 14.75 -9.74
CA TYR A 268 -4.38 13.62 -10.66
C TYR A 268 -5.68 12.97 -11.13
N GLU A 269 -6.79 13.14 -10.42
CA GLU A 269 -8.11 12.66 -10.88
C GLU A 269 -8.41 13.13 -12.31
N LYS A 270 -8.15 14.40 -12.62
CA LYS A 270 -8.39 14.97 -13.96
C LYS A 270 -7.52 14.32 -15.04
N GLN A 271 -6.33 13.87 -14.67
CA GLN A 271 -5.37 13.23 -15.58
C GLN A 271 -5.73 11.75 -15.80
N LEU A 272 -6.27 11.08 -14.79
CA LEU A 272 -6.67 9.68 -14.85
C LEU A 272 -8.03 9.46 -15.52
N ILE A 273 -8.95 10.44 -15.46
CA ILE A 273 -10.30 10.32 -16.06
C ILE A 273 -10.28 9.89 -17.54
N PRO A 274 -9.46 10.52 -18.43
CA PRO A 274 -9.35 10.14 -19.83
C PRO A 274 -8.75 8.75 -20.06
N ILE A 275 -8.03 8.20 -19.09
CA ILE A 275 -7.37 6.90 -19.17
C ILE A 275 -8.36 5.84 -18.71
N ALA A 276 -9.03 5.19 -19.65
CA ALA A 276 -10.06 4.20 -19.36
C ALA A 276 -9.54 3.07 -18.45
N GLN A 277 -8.29 2.63 -18.69
CA GLN A 277 -7.61 1.54 -17.99
C GLN A 277 -7.42 1.81 -16.49
N SER A 278 -7.27 3.07 -16.07
CA SER A 278 -7.03 3.42 -14.65
C SER A 278 -8.14 2.93 -13.71
N ARG A 279 -9.33 2.66 -14.24
CA ARG A 279 -10.45 2.07 -13.49
C ARG A 279 -10.23 0.61 -13.08
N PHE A 280 -9.32 -0.09 -13.76
CA PHE A 280 -9.13 -1.53 -13.64
C PHE A 280 -7.78 -1.93 -13.05
N ILE A 281 -6.79 -1.03 -13.04
CA ILE A 281 -5.42 -1.31 -12.58
C ILE A 281 -5.41 -1.85 -11.15
N LEU A 282 -6.21 -1.27 -10.23
CA LEU A 282 -6.24 -1.73 -8.85
C LEU A 282 -6.65 -3.21 -8.74
N ASN A 283 -7.66 -3.64 -9.49
CA ASN A 283 -8.11 -5.02 -9.50
C ASN A 283 -7.01 -5.96 -10.03
N GLU A 284 -6.35 -5.60 -11.13
CA GLU A 284 -5.25 -6.40 -11.68
C GLU A 284 -4.07 -6.54 -10.70
N LYS A 285 -3.73 -5.46 -9.99
CA LYS A 285 -2.65 -5.45 -9.00
C LYS A 285 -3.02 -6.27 -7.77
N LEU A 286 -4.28 -6.27 -7.35
CA LEU A 286 -4.77 -7.11 -6.26
C LEU A 286 -4.73 -8.60 -6.60
N GLU A 287 -5.02 -8.99 -7.84
CA GLU A 287 -4.89 -10.40 -8.28
C GLU A 287 -3.46 -10.94 -8.09
N LYS A 288 -2.43 -10.09 -8.24
CA LYS A 288 -1.02 -10.47 -8.03
C LYS A 288 -0.68 -10.73 -6.56
N VAL A 289 -1.53 -10.31 -5.62
CA VAL A 289 -1.34 -10.46 -4.16
C VAL A 289 -2.46 -11.23 -3.46
N LYS A 290 -3.35 -11.89 -4.21
CA LYS A 290 -4.47 -12.68 -3.65
C LYS A 290 -4.05 -13.75 -2.63
N ASP A 291 -2.80 -14.20 -2.71
CA ASP A 291 -2.22 -15.19 -1.82
C ASP A 291 -1.68 -14.61 -0.50
N LYS A 292 -1.61 -13.28 -0.37
CA LYS A 292 -1.00 -12.57 0.75
C LYS A 292 -2.03 -12.00 1.74
N TYR A 293 -3.23 -11.71 1.26
CA TYR A 293 -4.31 -11.13 2.06
C TYR A 293 -5.55 -12.02 1.98
N ASP A 294 -6.26 -12.12 3.10
CA ASP A 294 -7.55 -12.78 3.17
C ASP A 294 -8.67 -11.75 2.96
N ILE A 295 -8.53 -10.56 3.57
CA ILE A 295 -9.49 -9.45 3.46
C ILE A 295 -8.79 -8.18 2.95
N VAL A 296 -9.40 -7.51 1.98
CA VAL A 296 -9.03 -6.16 1.54
C VAL A 296 -10.20 -5.21 1.84
N LEU A 297 -9.95 -4.15 2.59
CA LEU A 297 -10.92 -3.09 2.88
C LEU A 297 -10.56 -1.81 2.12
N ILE A 298 -11.52 -1.26 1.38
CA ILE A 298 -11.32 -0.04 0.59
C ILE A 298 -12.13 1.10 1.22
N ASP A 299 -11.44 2.11 1.76
CA ASP A 299 -12.05 3.39 2.16
C ASP A 299 -12.22 4.29 0.94
N THR A 300 -13.33 5.01 0.86
CA THR A 300 -13.74 5.73 -0.35
C THR A 300 -14.06 7.19 -0.07
N PRO A 301 -13.88 8.08 -1.07
CA PRO A 301 -14.26 9.47 -0.91
C PRO A 301 -15.79 9.65 -0.85
N PRO A 302 -16.29 10.71 -0.20
CA PRO A 302 -17.72 11.02 -0.10
C PRO A 302 -18.30 11.64 -1.40
N SER A 303 -17.99 11.07 -2.56
CA SER A 303 -18.33 11.62 -3.87
C SER A 303 -18.70 10.53 -4.89
N LEU A 304 -19.18 10.95 -6.06
CA LEU A 304 -19.48 10.08 -7.20
C LEU A 304 -18.39 10.24 -8.26
N ASN A 305 -17.14 9.98 -7.86
CA ASN A 305 -15.95 10.34 -8.65
C ASN A 305 -15.16 9.10 -9.13
N LEU A 306 -14.02 9.31 -9.78
CA LEU A 306 -13.22 8.22 -10.35
C LEU A 306 -12.74 7.23 -9.28
N TYR A 307 -12.29 7.73 -8.13
CA TYR A 307 -11.78 6.89 -7.05
C TYR A 307 -12.88 6.03 -6.40
N ALA A 308 -14.06 6.60 -6.19
CA ALA A 308 -15.23 5.82 -5.77
C ALA A 308 -15.60 4.75 -6.82
N SER A 309 -15.52 5.07 -8.12
CA SER A 309 -15.72 4.10 -9.19
C SER A 309 -14.69 2.97 -9.15
N ILE A 310 -13.40 3.28 -8.98
CA ILE A 310 -12.32 2.27 -8.85
C ILE A 310 -12.63 1.31 -7.70
N ALA A 311 -13.04 1.84 -6.54
CA ALA A 311 -13.40 1.01 -5.38
C ALA A 311 -14.53 0.03 -5.69
N LEU A 312 -15.64 0.51 -6.29
CA LEU A 312 -16.81 -0.33 -6.59
C LEU A 312 -16.56 -1.33 -7.71
N ILE A 313 -15.74 -0.98 -8.71
CA ILE A 313 -15.33 -1.91 -9.77
C ILE A 313 -14.45 -3.02 -9.19
N THR A 314 -13.59 -2.69 -8.22
CA THR A 314 -12.64 -3.62 -7.62
C THR A 314 -13.26 -4.53 -6.56
N ALA A 315 -14.24 -4.04 -5.79
CA ALA A 315 -14.79 -4.75 -4.66
C ALA A 315 -15.72 -5.92 -5.05
N ASP A 316 -15.67 -7.00 -4.27
CA ASP A 316 -16.63 -8.10 -4.31
C ASP A 316 -17.88 -7.74 -3.52
N TYR A 317 -17.68 -7.11 -2.37
CA TYR A 317 -18.74 -6.75 -1.43
C TYR A 317 -18.78 -5.25 -1.14
N LEU A 318 -19.96 -4.74 -0.77
CA LEU A 318 -20.18 -3.36 -0.39
C LEU A 318 -20.88 -3.24 0.96
N ILE A 319 -20.32 -2.40 1.84
CA ILE A 319 -20.95 -1.91 3.06
C ILE A 319 -21.31 -0.43 2.86
N ILE A 320 -22.52 -0.03 3.28
CA ILE A 320 -23.00 1.36 3.14
C ILE A 320 -23.22 1.97 4.54
N PRO A 321 -22.24 2.65 5.14
CA PRO A 321 -22.41 3.31 6.43
C PRO A 321 -23.38 4.49 6.35
N SER A 322 -24.32 4.58 7.29
CA SER A 322 -25.32 5.65 7.31
C SER A 322 -25.67 6.08 8.74
N ASP A 323 -25.79 7.40 8.96
CA ASP A 323 -26.32 7.98 10.20
C ASP A 323 -27.85 7.92 10.31
N LEU A 324 -28.49 7.32 9.30
CA LEU A 324 -29.94 7.17 9.14
C LEU A 324 -30.71 8.50 9.20
N LYS A 325 -30.04 9.65 9.06
CA LYS A 325 -30.66 10.97 9.01
C LYS A 325 -31.23 11.22 7.60
N PRO A 326 -32.21 12.13 7.44
CA PRO A 326 -32.90 12.34 6.16
C PRO A 326 -31.98 12.51 4.95
N PHE A 327 -30.90 13.29 5.07
CA PHE A 327 -29.93 13.51 3.99
C PHE A 327 -29.10 12.28 3.63
N ALA A 328 -28.73 11.43 4.61
CA ALA A 328 -28.03 10.17 4.30
C ALA A 328 -28.96 9.23 3.54
N ASN A 329 -30.22 9.14 3.99
CA ASN A 329 -31.22 8.30 3.36
C ASN A 329 -31.51 8.74 1.91
N GLN A 330 -31.57 10.06 1.64
CA GLN A 330 -31.69 10.56 0.26
C GLN A 330 -30.49 10.13 -0.63
N GLY A 331 -29.29 10.05 -0.07
CA GLY A 331 -28.09 9.59 -0.79
C GLY A 331 -28.12 8.11 -1.19
N LEU A 332 -28.90 7.26 -0.52
CA LEU A 332 -28.97 5.82 -0.83
C LEU A 332 -29.44 5.55 -2.27
N THR A 333 -30.33 6.38 -2.82
CA THR A 333 -30.74 6.28 -4.22
C THR A 333 -29.56 6.56 -5.17
N ASN A 334 -28.71 7.54 -4.84
CA ASN A 334 -27.51 7.84 -5.62
C ASN A 334 -26.52 6.68 -5.55
N VAL A 335 -26.34 6.08 -4.36
CA VAL A 335 -25.50 4.89 -4.18
C VAL A 335 -25.99 3.75 -5.07
N LYS A 336 -27.30 3.44 -5.08
CA LYS A 336 -27.88 2.39 -5.93
C LYS A 336 -27.63 2.62 -7.42
N ASN A 337 -27.82 3.85 -7.90
CA ASN A 337 -27.56 4.21 -9.30
C ASN A 337 -26.08 4.08 -9.65
N PHE A 338 -25.21 4.48 -8.73
CA PHE A 338 -23.76 4.41 -8.93
C PHE A 338 -23.24 2.96 -8.93
N ILE A 339 -23.77 2.10 -8.07
CA ILE A 339 -23.51 0.65 -8.12
C ILE A 339 -23.86 0.10 -9.50
N LYS A 340 -25.09 0.37 -9.98
CA LYS A 340 -25.55 -0.11 -11.29
C LYS A 340 -24.67 0.36 -12.44
N GLN A 341 -24.17 1.60 -12.37
CA GLN A 341 -23.24 2.15 -13.36
C GLN A 341 -21.91 1.39 -13.36
N ASN A 342 -21.31 1.18 -12.19
CA ASN A 342 -20.00 0.55 -12.06
C ASN A 342 -20.05 -0.98 -12.31
N ASP A 343 -21.15 -1.65 -11.99
CA ASP A 343 -21.38 -3.06 -12.34
C ASP A 343 -21.30 -3.31 -13.86
N GLY A 344 -21.73 -2.35 -14.67
CA GLY A 344 -21.53 -2.41 -16.11
C GLY A 344 -20.05 -2.48 -16.50
N SER A 345 -19.19 -1.78 -15.75
CA SER A 345 -17.74 -1.78 -15.97
C SER A 345 -17.06 -3.06 -15.47
N LYS A 346 -17.56 -3.71 -14.42
CA LYS A 346 -17.00 -4.98 -13.89
C LYS A 346 -17.00 -6.11 -14.93
N ARG A 347 -17.93 -6.07 -15.89
CA ARG A 347 -18.00 -7.04 -16.99
C ARG A 347 -16.77 -7.05 -17.90
N PHE A 348 -16.09 -5.90 -18.05
CA PHE A 348 -14.86 -5.82 -18.86
C PHE A 348 -13.70 -6.62 -18.25
N ILE A 349 -13.72 -6.81 -16.94
CA ILE A 349 -12.71 -7.59 -16.20
C ILE A 349 -13.24 -8.96 -15.74
N LYS A 350 -14.38 -9.41 -16.29
CA LYS A 350 -15.03 -10.69 -15.95
C LYS A 350 -15.26 -10.88 -14.43
N LYS A 351 -15.49 -9.78 -13.72
CA LYS A 351 -15.81 -9.80 -12.30
C LYS A 351 -17.32 -9.72 -12.12
N ASP A 352 -17.84 -10.48 -11.15
CA ASP A 352 -19.26 -10.52 -10.85
C ASP A 352 -19.78 -9.16 -10.33
N SER A 353 -21.09 -8.95 -10.43
CA SER A 353 -21.75 -7.79 -9.83
C SER A 353 -21.41 -7.67 -8.34
N ILE A 354 -21.24 -6.44 -7.85
CA ILE A 354 -20.93 -6.22 -6.44
C ILE A 354 -22.09 -6.67 -5.55
N GLU A 355 -21.79 -7.43 -4.51
CA GLU A 355 -22.78 -7.87 -3.53
C GLU A 355 -22.91 -6.83 -2.40
N VAL A 356 -24.11 -6.29 -2.22
CA VAL A 356 -24.35 -5.31 -1.15
C VAL A 356 -24.70 -6.03 0.14
N LEU A 357 -23.75 -6.07 1.10
CA LEU A 357 -23.93 -6.73 2.40
C LEU A 357 -25.04 -6.06 3.22
N GLY A 358 -25.13 -4.73 3.12
CA GLY A 358 -26.21 -3.95 3.70
C GLY A 358 -25.83 -2.52 4.07
N ILE A 359 -26.83 -1.80 4.57
CA ILE A 359 -26.66 -0.50 5.20
C ILE A 359 -26.24 -0.71 6.65
N LEU A 360 -25.05 -0.25 7.00
CA LEU A 360 -24.54 -0.25 8.37
C LEU A 360 -25.01 1.02 9.08
N ALA A 361 -25.78 0.87 10.14
CA ALA A 361 -26.20 2.01 10.95
C ALA A 361 -25.02 2.50 11.80
N CYS A 362 -24.50 3.69 11.50
CA CYS A 362 -23.32 4.27 12.14
C CYS A 362 -23.65 5.59 12.84
N LYS A 363 -22.84 5.99 13.83
CA LYS A 363 -23.01 7.25 14.57
C LYS A 363 -24.41 7.37 15.18
N ILE A 364 -24.93 6.25 15.64
CA ILE A 364 -26.27 6.17 16.23
C ILE A 364 -26.22 6.66 17.67
N SER A 365 -27.12 7.58 18.02
CA SER A 365 -27.20 8.10 19.39
C SER A 365 -27.48 6.99 20.39
N THR A 366 -26.75 6.99 21.50
CA THR A 366 -26.94 6.09 22.64
C THR A 366 -28.15 6.47 23.51
N ASN A 367 -28.87 7.55 23.20
CA ASN A 367 -30.04 7.99 23.95
C ASN A 367 -31.14 6.92 23.93
N ALA A 368 -31.54 6.43 25.10
CA ALA A 368 -32.50 5.33 25.23
C ALA A 368 -33.83 5.56 24.50
N ARG A 369 -34.37 6.79 24.52
CA ARG A 369 -35.62 7.12 23.82
C ARG A 369 -35.44 7.04 22.30
N PHE A 370 -34.29 7.49 21.79
CA PHE A 370 -33.97 7.39 20.37
C PHE A 370 -33.87 5.93 19.93
N VAL A 371 -33.14 5.10 20.69
CA VAL A 371 -32.94 3.67 20.40
C VAL A 371 -34.25 2.89 20.43
N GLN A 372 -35.08 3.08 21.46
CA GLN A 372 -36.32 2.33 21.64
C GLN A 372 -37.41 2.67 20.62
N SER A 373 -37.41 3.89 20.05
CA SER A 373 -38.49 4.36 19.19
C SER A 373 -38.03 4.68 17.76
N THR A 374 -37.13 5.64 17.62
CA THR A 374 -36.78 6.25 16.33
C THR A 374 -35.89 5.32 15.53
N LEU A 375 -34.91 4.67 16.16
CA LEU A 375 -34.03 3.72 15.51
C LEU A 375 -34.83 2.52 14.97
N ARG A 376 -35.66 1.89 15.79
CA ARG A 376 -36.51 0.74 15.38
C ARG A 376 -37.33 1.06 14.13
N LYS A 377 -38.06 2.18 14.14
CA LYS A 377 -38.84 2.64 12.97
C LYS A 377 -37.98 2.86 11.73
N ARG A 378 -36.77 3.40 11.90
CA ARG A 378 -35.85 3.62 10.76
C ARG A 378 -35.33 2.31 10.18
N LEU A 379 -34.97 1.34 11.04
CA LEU A 379 -34.51 0.02 10.62
C LEU A 379 -35.58 -0.76 9.84
N GLU A 380 -36.87 -0.55 10.14
CA GLU A 380 -37.98 -1.15 9.39
C GLU A 380 -38.24 -0.46 8.05
N VAL A 381 -38.27 0.88 8.03
CA VAL A 381 -38.72 1.66 6.86
C VAL A 381 -37.64 1.76 5.78
N ILE A 382 -36.37 1.90 6.17
CA ILE A 382 -35.27 2.16 5.21
C ILE A 382 -35.10 1.01 4.20
N PRO A 383 -35.05 -0.27 4.61
CA PRO A 383 -34.94 -1.38 3.66
C PRO A 383 -36.09 -1.46 2.68
N GLN A 384 -37.32 -1.24 3.16
CA GLN A 384 -38.51 -1.27 2.31
C GLN A 384 -38.48 -0.14 1.27
N ARG A 385 -38.06 1.06 1.70
CA ARG A 385 -38.04 2.25 0.84
C ARG A 385 -36.94 2.21 -0.22
N TYR A 386 -35.74 1.74 0.15
CA TYR A 386 -34.55 1.80 -0.72
C TYR A 386 -34.20 0.47 -1.38
N GLN A 387 -34.83 -0.62 -0.93
CA GLN A 387 -34.57 -2.00 -1.41
C GLN A 387 -33.11 -2.40 -1.21
N ILE A 388 -32.55 -2.07 -0.05
CA ILE A 388 -31.21 -2.45 0.38
C ILE A 388 -31.34 -3.00 1.81
N PRO A 389 -30.82 -4.19 2.11
CA PRO A 389 -30.92 -4.76 3.46
C PRO A 389 -30.19 -3.89 4.50
N MET A 390 -30.63 -3.93 5.75
CA MET A 390 -29.82 -3.44 6.88
C MET A 390 -28.80 -4.51 7.26
N MET A 391 -27.64 -4.07 7.74
CA MET A 391 -26.81 -4.89 8.62
C MET A 391 -27.51 -5.05 9.97
N GLU A 392 -27.30 -6.19 10.64
CA GLU A 392 -27.81 -6.45 11.99
C GLU A 392 -27.08 -5.60 13.02
N THR A 393 -25.77 -5.44 12.82
CA THR A 393 -24.92 -4.65 13.71
C THR A 393 -25.20 -3.15 13.58
N VAL A 394 -25.12 -2.46 14.72
CA VAL A 394 -25.27 -1.00 14.82
C VAL A 394 -24.06 -0.43 15.55
N ILE A 395 -23.41 0.56 14.94
CA ILE A 395 -22.28 1.29 15.54
C ILE A 395 -22.79 2.58 16.18
N TYR A 396 -22.66 2.67 17.50
CA TYR A 396 -23.13 3.81 18.27
C TYR A 396 -22.09 4.93 18.33
N ASP A 397 -22.58 6.16 18.45
CA ASP A 397 -21.73 7.32 18.70
C ASP A 397 -21.25 7.31 20.15
N ARG A 398 -19.96 7.05 20.36
CA ARG A 398 -19.32 6.85 21.66
C ARG A 398 -17.96 7.53 21.69
N ASP A 399 -17.66 8.16 22.83
CA ASP A 399 -16.44 8.96 23.01
C ASP A 399 -15.14 8.16 22.85
N ASP A 400 -15.15 6.84 23.11
CA ASP A 400 -13.95 6.01 22.99
C ASP A 400 -13.48 5.85 21.54
N LEU A 401 -14.39 5.95 20.55
CA LEU A 401 -14.02 5.97 19.13
C LEU A 401 -13.31 7.27 18.71
N ALA A 402 -13.63 8.40 19.36
CA ALA A 402 -12.92 9.66 19.12
C ALA A 402 -11.57 9.68 19.84
N LYS A 403 -11.55 9.25 21.10
CA LYS A 403 -10.33 9.23 21.93
C LYS A 403 -9.23 8.32 21.37
N CYS A 404 -9.59 7.22 20.72
CA CYS A 404 -8.59 6.31 20.16
C CYS A 404 -7.86 6.91 18.95
N SER A 405 -8.51 7.79 18.17
CA SER A 405 -7.88 8.56 17.08
C SER A 405 -7.07 9.77 17.56
N GLU A 406 -7.37 10.29 18.75
CA GLU A 406 -6.70 11.47 19.35
C GLU A 406 -5.51 11.10 20.26
N LYS A 407 -5.16 9.80 20.34
CA LYS A 407 -4.08 9.35 21.21
C LYS A 407 -2.74 9.92 20.73
N MET A 408 -1.98 10.46 21.68
CA MET A 408 -0.64 11.01 21.46
C MET A 408 0.39 10.22 22.27
N GLN A 409 1.61 10.14 21.75
CA GLN A 409 2.78 9.62 22.42
C GLN A 409 3.78 10.77 22.64
N ILE A 410 4.34 10.86 23.85
CA ILE A 410 5.38 11.83 24.17
C ILE A 410 6.75 11.18 23.88
N VAL A 411 7.53 11.79 22.98
CA VAL A 411 8.89 11.37 22.66
C VAL A 411 9.83 12.55 22.92
N GLY A 412 10.51 12.54 24.07
CA GLY A 412 11.27 13.69 24.53
C GLY A 412 10.32 14.82 24.93
N ASP A 413 10.44 15.98 24.29
CA ASP A 413 9.60 17.16 24.52
C ASP A 413 8.50 17.34 23.46
N ILE A 414 8.24 16.30 22.65
CA ILE A 414 7.38 16.36 21.46
C ILE A 414 6.18 15.42 21.64
N GLU A 415 4.98 15.90 21.30
CA GLU A 415 3.75 15.10 21.22
C GLU A 415 3.51 14.63 19.78
N ILE A 416 3.56 13.32 19.57
CA ILE A 416 3.38 12.69 18.26
C ILE A 416 2.06 11.91 18.25
N PRO A 417 1.19 12.06 17.24
CA PRO A 417 0.00 11.23 17.11
C PRO A 417 0.34 9.73 17.02
N GLU A 418 -0.30 8.94 17.87
CA GLU A 418 -0.18 7.48 17.92
C GLU A 418 -1.58 6.87 18.02
N PRO A 419 -2.41 7.02 16.97
CA PRO A 419 -3.77 6.50 16.98
C PRO A 419 -3.75 4.98 17.09
N ILE A 420 -4.76 4.45 17.76
CA ILE A 420 -4.87 3.02 18.07
C ILE A 420 -6.31 2.55 17.85
N SER A 421 -6.49 1.29 17.48
CA SER A 421 -7.80 0.68 17.29
C SER A 421 -8.61 0.71 18.58
N VAL A 422 -9.94 0.82 18.49
CA VAL A 422 -10.78 0.76 19.69
C VAL A 422 -10.67 -0.60 20.39
N LEU A 423 -10.35 -1.65 19.63
CA LEU A 423 -10.16 -3.01 20.13
C LEU A 423 -8.87 -3.15 20.96
N ASP A 424 -7.85 -2.34 20.69
CA ASP A 424 -6.62 -2.31 21.49
C ASP A 424 -6.65 -1.23 22.58
N PHE A 425 -7.28 -0.09 22.29
CA PHE A 425 -7.45 1.01 23.25
C PHE A 425 -8.32 0.60 24.44
N LYS A 426 -9.45 -0.06 24.16
CA LYS A 426 -10.43 -0.45 25.18
C LYS A 426 -11.15 -1.74 24.77
N PRO A 427 -10.47 -2.90 24.82
CA PRO A 427 -10.97 -4.18 24.30
C PRO A 427 -12.34 -4.60 24.88
N ASN A 428 -12.60 -4.25 26.14
CA ASN A 428 -13.85 -4.61 26.81
C ASN A 428 -14.97 -3.55 26.64
N SER A 429 -14.80 -2.55 25.77
CA SER A 429 -15.81 -1.52 25.54
C SER A 429 -16.93 -2.02 24.63
N LYS A 430 -18.09 -1.37 24.72
CA LYS A 430 -19.20 -1.64 23.79
C LYS A 430 -18.81 -1.35 22.34
N SER A 431 -17.99 -0.34 22.10
CA SER A 431 -17.50 -0.01 20.75
C SER A 431 -16.63 -1.12 20.17
N ALA A 432 -15.72 -1.69 20.97
CA ALA A 432 -14.91 -2.84 20.56
C ALA A 432 -15.80 -4.05 20.22
N GLN A 433 -16.74 -4.39 21.10
CA GLN A 433 -17.71 -5.47 20.87
C GLN A 433 -18.56 -5.25 19.62
N GLU A 434 -19.02 -4.01 19.37
CA GLU A 434 -19.78 -3.64 18.17
C GLU A 434 -18.97 -3.94 16.89
N PHE A 435 -17.66 -3.69 16.87
CA PHE A 435 -16.79 -4.01 15.72
C PHE A 435 -16.44 -5.51 15.61
N GLU A 436 -16.31 -6.22 16.73
CA GLU A 436 -16.13 -7.67 16.73
C GLU A 436 -17.36 -8.39 16.14
N ILE A 437 -18.56 -7.99 16.57
CA ILE A 437 -19.83 -8.53 16.07
C ILE A 437 -20.01 -8.18 14.60
N LEU A 438 -19.66 -6.94 14.17
CA LEU A 438 -19.71 -6.56 12.77
C LEU A 438 -18.79 -7.44 11.92
N ALA A 439 -17.58 -7.74 12.39
CA ALA A 439 -16.67 -8.64 11.71
C ALA A 439 -17.25 -10.05 11.60
N ASP A 440 -17.87 -10.59 12.66
CA ASP A 440 -18.53 -11.91 12.62
C ASP A 440 -19.70 -11.95 11.63
N GLU A 441 -20.57 -10.94 11.66
CA GLU A 441 -21.70 -10.81 10.72
C GLU A 441 -21.21 -10.80 9.26
N ILE A 442 -20.10 -10.09 8.98
CA ILE A 442 -19.54 -10.02 7.64
C ILE A 442 -18.92 -11.35 7.23
N LEU A 443 -18.13 -12.00 8.10
CA LEU A 443 -17.53 -13.30 7.79
C LEU A 443 -18.61 -14.35 7.47
N GLU A 444 -19.70 -14.37 8.24
CA GLU A 444 -20.84 -15.24 7.98
C GLU A 444 -21.47 -14.95 6.60
N LYS A 445 -21.75 -13.68 6.29
CA LYS A 445 -22.34 -13.28 5.00
C LYS A 445 -21.45 -13.59 3.79
N ILE A 446 -20.12 -13.51 3.94
CA ILE A 446 -19.17 -13.79 2.83
C ILE A 446 -18.70 -15.25 2.77
N GLY A 447 -19.17 -16.09 3.70
CA GLY A 447 -18.95 -17.54 3.74
C GLY A 447 -17.58 -17.97 4.27
N GLU A 448 -17.06 -17.31 5.32
CA GLU A 448 -15.75 -17.57 5.94
C GLU A 448 -15.78 -18.00 7.41
#